data_AF-A0A1S2L554-F1
#
_entry.id   AF-A0A1S2L554-F1
#
_cell.length_a   1.000
_cell.length_b   1.000
_cell.length_c   1.000
_cell.angle_alpha   90.00
_cell.angle_beta   90.00
_cell.angle_gamma   90.00
#
_symmetry.space_group_name_H-M   'P 1'
#
loop_
_entity.id
_entity.type
_entity.pdbx_description
1 polymer ?
#
loop_
_entity_poly.entity_id
_entity_poly.type
_entity_poly.pdbx_seq_one_letter_code
_entity_poly.pdbx_strand_id
1 'polypeptide(L)'
;MIYNKSNSIRIFCDRVCMKIKEPKETLNDIHEELSSNMEDEVQQLIENGLDEKQAIIKTIQKHGSPQHVVDELSLIYKTRRFILPVFGITAISLLIISVFLISIFYYWNYSLHSQQIHKFSGFLMGLHAESNHDEINEAVKEFVSVHFVDDSFYNDAIWLGVRSIEDQQEYTFVYPPSAGLNIAKYPRTEGIFTQTFFSGVSVNLPNTNIIVDGDIAQVLIKHNVIYIGFFMFLLYWVTFSIWALNNIKYINGKNTMTSTALIVLFNFIGFIIYYKYCPQSRKLSY
;
A
#
# COMPACT_ATOMS: atom_id res chain seq x y z
N MET A 1 49.33 -17.70 -42.45
CA MET A 1 48.43 -16.70 -41.82
C MET A 1 48.11 -17.19 -40.42
N ILE A 2 48.63 -16.52 -39.38
CA ILE A 2 48.35 -16.87 -37.99
C ILE A 2 46.95 -16.35 -37.68
N TYR A 3 46.00 -17.26 -37.51
CA TYR A 3 44.63 -16.94 -37.12
C TYR A 3 44.64 -16.64 -35.63
N ASN A 4 44.54 -15.36 -35.25
CA ASN A 4 44.64 -14.95 -33.85
C ASN A 4 43.24 -14.96 -33.21
N LYS A 5 43.01 -15.84 -32.23
CA LYS A 5 41.77 -16.04 -31.48
C LYS A 5 41.11 -14.73 -31.06
N SER A 6 41.88 -13.86 -30.40
CA SER A 6 41.40 -12.58 -29.88
C SER A 6 40.93 -11.61 -30.99
N ASN A 7 41.51 -11.71 -32.19
CA ASN A 7 41.21 -10.76 -33.25
C ASN A 7 39.86 -11.03 -33.94
N SER A 8 39.45 -12.30 -34.09
CA SER A 8 38.22 -12.64 -34.81
C SER A 8 36.95 -12.37 -33.98
N ILE A 9 36.99 -12.68 -32.68
CA ILE A 9 35.89 -12.38 -31.74
C ILE A 9 35.74 -10.87 -31.57
N ARG A 10 36.85 -10.14 -31.39
CA ARG A 10 36.82 -8.67 -31.26
C ARG A 10 36.21 -8.01 -32.49
N ILE A 11 36.63 -8.40 -33.71
CA ILE A 11 36.05 -7.86 -34.95
C ILE A 11 34.54 -8.13 -35.03
N PHE A 12 34.07 -9.28 -34.55
CA PHE A 12 32.64 -9.58 -34.51
C PHE A 12 31.92 -8.66 -33.50
N CYS A 13 32.43 -8.54 -32.28
CA CYS A 13 31.87 -7.66 -31.24
C CYS A 13 31.85 -6.19 -31.68
N ASP A 14 32.92 -5.70 -32.29
CA ASP A 14 33.00 -4.34 -32.86
C ASP A 14 31.88 -4.10 -33.88
N ARG A 15 31.61 -5.07 -34.76
CA ARG A 15 30.53 -4.96 -35.76
C ARG A 15 29.14 -4.98 -35.13
N VAL A 16 28.97 -5.68 -34.02
CA VAL A 16 27.73 -5.64 -33.22
C VAL A 16 27.58 -4.25 -32.59
N CYS A 17 28.59 -3.76 -31.88
CA CYS A 17 28.54 -2.46 -31.20
C CYS A 17 28.36 -1.28 -32.17
N MET A 18 28.96 -1.30 -33.36
CA MET A 18 28.78 -0.26 -34.38
C MET A 18 27.31 -0.08 -34.84
N LYS A 19 26.48 -1.11 -34.66
CA LYS A 19 25.08 -1.10 -35.06
C LYS A 19 24.12 -0.71 -33.93
N ILE A 20 24.62 -0.60 -32.71
CA ILE A 20 23.84 -0.27 -31.52
C ILE A 20 23.87 1.24 -31.28
N LYS A 21 22.70 1.85 -31.13
CA LYS A 21 22.56 3.29 -30.86
C LYS A 21 22.49 3.55 -29.35
N GLU A 22 23.58 3.30 -28.64
CA GLU A 22 23.68 3.49 -27.19
C GLU A 22 24.89 4.36 -26.81
N PRO A 23 24.92 4.94 -25.59
CA PRO A 23 26.07 5.67 -25.08
C PRO A 23 27.35 4.81 -25.05
N LYS A 24 28.51 5.45 -25.16
CA LYS A 24 29.81 4.77 -25.22
C LYS A 24 30.07 3.83 -24.03
N GLU A 25 29.64 4.21 -22.84
CA GLU A 25 29.75 3.38 -21.64
C GLU A 25 28.97 2.07 -21.80
N THR A 26 27.72 2.14 -22.25
CA THR A 26 26.88 0.96 -22.54
C THR A 26 27.46 0.11 -23.67
N LEU A 27 28.04 0.73 -24.70
CA LEU A 27 28.70 -0.01 -25.79
C LEU A 27 29.94 -0.77 -25.30
N ASN A 28 30.67 -0.24 -24.32
CA ASN A 28 31.80 -0.93 -23.70
C ASN A 28 31.31 -2.13 -22.89
N ASP A 29 30.28 -1.95 -22.06
CA ASP A 29 29.68 -3.05 -21.29
C ASP A 29 29.20 -4.18 -22.20
N ILE A 30 28.50 -3.84 -23.30
CA ILE A 30 28.04 -4.80 -24.32
C ILE A 30 29.23 -5.54 -24.91
N HIS A 31 30.28 -4.81 -25.28
CA HIS A 31 31.46 -5.40 -25.89
C HIS A 31 32.16 -6.37 -24.93
N GLU A 32 32.36 -5.97 -23.67
CA GLU A 32 32.98 -6.80 -22.64
C GLU A 32 32.15 -8.05 -22.34
N GLU A 33 30.84 -7.91 -22.12
CA GLU A 33 29.94 -9.03 -21.85
C GLU A 33 29.86 -10.00 -23.03
N LEU A 34 29.73 -9.48 -24.26
CA LEU A 34 29.67 -10.31 -25.47
C LEU A 34 31.00 -11.02 -25.74
N SER A 35 32.13 -10.30 -25.61
CA SER A 35 33.45 -10.88 -25.82
C SER A 35 33.74 -11.97 -24.79
N SER A 36 33.45 -11.72 -23.50
CA SER A 36 33.62 -12.70 -22.43
C SER A 36 32.78 -13.96 -22.67
N ASN A 37 31.49 -13.80 -23.01
CA ASN A 37 30.61 -14.94 -23.28
C ASN A 37 31.08 -15.76 -24.49
N MET A 38 31.50 -15.09 -25.57
CA MET A 38 32.03 -15.79 -26.75
C MET A 38 33.37 -16.50 -26.46
N GLU A 39 34.23 -15.92 -25.63
CA GLU A 39 35.49 -16.54 -25.22
C GLU A 39 35.26 -17.78 -24.35
N ASP A 40 34.31 -17.73 -23.41
CA ASP A 40 33.91 -18.86 -22.57
C ASP A 40 33.33 -20.01 -23.40
N GLU A 41 32.50 -19.70 -24.40
CA GLU A 41 31.96 -20.70 -25.33
C GLU A 41 33.05 -21.37 -26.18
N VAL A 42 34.01 -20.57 -26.68
CA VAL A 42 35.18 -21.10 -27.39
C VAL A 42 35.97 -22.04 -26.49
N GLN A 43 36.22 -21.64 -25.24
CA GLN A 43 36.95 -22.44 -24.27
C GLN A 43 36.25 -23.78 -23.99
N GLN A 44 34.92 -23.76 -23.80
CA GLN A 44 34.12 -24.98 -23.63
C GLN A 44 34.20 -25.91 -24.86
N LEU A 45 34.19 -25.36 -26.08
CA LEU A 45 34.33 -26.18 -27.29
C LEU A 45 35.72 -26.81 -27.41
N ILE A 46 36.77 -26.10 -27.00
CA ILE A 46 38.14 -26.62 -26.94
C ILE A 46 38.24 -27.75 -25.91
N GLU A 47 37.67 -27.57 -24.72
CA GLU A 47 37.61 -28.62 -23.68
C GLU A 47 36.84 -29.86 -24.14
N ASN A 48 35.86 -29.68 -25.03
CA ASN A 48 35.14 -30.77 -25.69
C ASN A 48 35.89 -31.38 -26.90
N GLY A 49 37.16 -31.03 -27.11
CA GLY A 49 38.03 -31.64 -28.10
C GLY A 49 37.99 -31.03 -29.51
N LEU A 50 37.37 -29.84 -29.69
CA LEU A 50 37.49 -29.12 -30.95
C LEU A 50 38.83 -28.39 -31.06
N ASP A 51 39.37 -28.35 -32.27
CA ASP A 51 40.47 -27.44 -32.61
C ASP A 51 40.05 -25.98 -32.42
N GLU A 52 40.95 -25.15 -31.91
CA GLU A 52 40.70 -23.74 -31.56
C GLU A 52 40.07 -22.94 -32.73
N LYS A 53 40.58 -23.15 -33.95
CA LYS A 53 40.05 -22.47 -35.13
C LYS A 53 38.62 -22.91 -35.44
N GLN A 54 38.32 -24.19 -35.29
CA GLN A 54 36.97 -24.72 -35.48
C GLN A 54 36.02 -24.24 -34.38
N ALA A 55 36.49 -24.16 -33.14
CA ALA A 55 35.72 -23.64 -32.00
C ALA A 55 35.30 -22.17 -32.22
N ILE A 56 36.22 -21.32 -32.68
CA ILE A 56 35.92 -19.90 -33.00
C ILE A 56 34.88 -19.79 -34.12
N ILE A 57 35.08 -20.52 -35.22
CA ILE A 57 34.13 -20.51 -36.36
C ILE A 57 32.75 -20.97 -35.90
N LYS A 58 32.69 -22.05 -35.12
CA LYS A 58 31.43 -22.61 -34.62
C LYS A 58 30.73 -21.65 -33.66
N THR A 59 31.47 -20.94 -32.81
CA THR A 59 30.92 -19.91 -31.90
C THR A 59 30.35 -18.72 -32.67
N ILE A 60 31.10 -18.17 -33.64
CA ILE A 60 30.60 -17.07 -34.49
C ILE A 60 29.37 -17.51 -35.29
N GLN A 61 29.37 -18.72 -35.85
CA GLN A 61 28.22 -19.27 -36.58
C GLN A 61 27.00 -19.45 -35.68
N LYS A 62 27.20 -19.87 -34.43
CA LYS A 62 26.12 -20.04 -33.45
C LYS A 62 25.42 -18.73 -33.11
N HIS A 63 26.17 -17.63 -32.94
CA HIS A 63 25.60 -16.30 -32.72
C HIS A 63 24.97 -15.67 -33.98
N GLY A 64 25.33 -16.18 -35.17
CA GLY A 64 24.74 -15.77 -36.44
C GLY A 64 25.27 -14.43 -36.94
N SER A 65 24.40 -13.63 -37.56
CA SER A 65 24.80 -12.33 -38.11
C SER A 65 24.92 -11.27 -36.99
N PRO A 66 25.81 -10.28 -37.10
CA PRO A 66 25.85 -9.17 -36.14
C PRO A 66 24.51 -8.45 -35.96
N GLN A 67 23.64 -8.44 -36.99
CA GLN A 67 22.31 -7.85 -36.87
C GLN A 67 21.41 -8.65 -35.93
N HIS A 68 21.46 -9.98 -35.99
CA HIS A 68 20.68 -10.85 -35.13
C HIS A 68 21.03 -10.62 -33.66
N VAL A 69 22.33 -10.51 -33.35
CA VAL A 69 22.82 -10.19 -32.00
C VAL A 69 22.38 -8.80 -31.55
N VAL A 70 22.39 -7.80 -32.44
CA VAL A 70 21.87 -6.45 -32.15
C VAL A 70 20.39 -6.50 -31.79
N ASP A 71 19.58 -7.24 -32.55
CA ASP A 71 18.14 -7.32 -32.33
C ASP A 71 17.84 -7.99 -30.97
N GLU A 72 18.55 -9.06 -30.63
CA GLU A 72 18.44 -9.76 -29.34
C GLU A 72 18.90 -8.87 -28.16
N LEU A 73 20.06 -8.23 -28.28
CA LEU A 73 20.58 -7.31 -27.28
C LEU A 73 19.64 -6.10 -27.10
N SER A 74 19.09 -5.54 -28.17
CA SER A 74 18.21 -4.38 -28.09
C SER A 74 16.97 -4.63 -27.22
N LEU A 75 16.40 -5.84 -27.28
CA LEU A 75 15.25 -6.24 -26.48
C LEU A 75 15.63 -6.42 -25.00
N ILE A 76 16.77 -7.05 -24.74
CA ILE A 76 17.32 -7.22 -23.39
C ILE A 76 17.62 -5.86 -22.74
N TYR A 77 18.32 -4.98 -23.46
CA TYR A 77 18.69 -3.65 -22.97
C TYR A 77 17.49 -2.74 -22.78
N LYS A 78 16.53 -2.74 -23.70
CA LYS A 78 15.27 -1.99 -23.53
C LYS A 78 14.52 -2.44 -22.27
N THR A 79 14.49 -3.74 -22.02
CA THR A 79 13.87 -4.30 -20.81
C THR A 79 14.61 -3.86 -19.54
N ARG A 80 15.94 -3.96 -19.52
CA ARG A 80 16.79 -3.55 -18.38
C ARG A 80 16.70 -2.06 -18.08
N ARG A 81 16.73 -1.22 -19.11
CA ARG A 81 16.86 0.23 -18.94
C ARG A 81 15.54 0.93 -18.67
N PHE A 82 14.45 0.48 -19.29
CA PHE A 82 13.18 1.19 -19.22
C PHE A 82 12.12 0.41 -18.45
N ILE A 83 11.94 -0.88 -18.77
CA ILE A 83 10.84 -1.67 -18.22
C ILE A 83 11.10 -1.94 -16.73
N LEU A 84 12.28 -2.45 -16.39
CA LEU A 84 12.64 -2.81 -15.02
C LEU A 84 12.52 -1.63 -14.03
N PRO A 85 13.11 -0.45 -14.27
CA PRO A 85 12.96 0.67 -13.34
C PRO A 85 11.51 1.13 -13.19
N VAL A 86 10.73 1.15 -14.27
CA VAL A 86 9.31 1.54 -14.23
C VAL A 86 8.49 0.59 -13.36
N PHE A 87 8.70 -0.73 -13.50
CA PHE A 87 8.04 -1.73 -12.65
C PHE A 87 8.44 -1.58 -11.18
N GLY A 88 9.73 -1.30 -10.91
CA GLY A 88 10.23 -1.07 -9.55
C GLY A 88 9.61 0.16 -8.89
N ILE A 89 9.60 1.31 -9.60
CA ILE A 89 8.98 2.55 -9.12
C ILE A 89 7.48 2.34 -8.89
N THR A 90 6.78 1.72 -9.84
CA THR A 90 5.35 1.44 -9.75
C THR A 90 5.02 0.57 -8.54
N ALA A 91 5.82 -0.47 -8.29
CA ALA A 91 5.66 -1.33 -7.11
C ALA A 91 5.80 -0.52 -5.80
N ILE A 92 6.84 0.31 -5.68
CA ILE A 92 7.07 1.14 -4.50
C ILE A 92 5.91 2.13 -4.29
N SER A 93 5.45 2.79 -5.35
CA SER A 93 4.32 3.71 -5.28
C SER A 93 3.05 3.01 -4.80
N LEU A 94 2.75 1.81 -5.31
CA LEU A 94 1.60 1.02 -4.87
C LEU A 94 1.68 0.65 -3.38
N LEU A 95 2.87 0.29 -2.89
CA LEU A 95 3.08 0.00 -1.47
C LEU A 95 2.82 1.23 -0.60
N ILE A 96 3.39 2.38 -0.95
CA ILE A 96 3.24 3.62 -0.18
C ILE A 96 1.76 4.02 -0.10
N ILE A 97 1.05 4.02 -1.24
CA ILE A 97 -0.36 4.39 -1.28
C ILE A 97 -1.20 3.38 -0.48
N SER A 98 -0.92 2.08 -0.61
CA SER A 98 -1.62 1.04 0.14
C SER A 98 -1.48 1.23 1.66
N VAL A 99 -0.25 1.39 2.16
CA VAL A 99 0.02 1.62 3.58
C VAL A 99 -0.68 2.89 4.04
N PHE A 100 -0.59 3.98 3.27
CA PHE A 100 -1.28 5.23 3.60
C PHE A 100 -2.79 5.05 3.76
N LEU A 101 -3.45 4.37 2.81
CA LEU A 101 -4.90 4.13 2.86
C LEU A 101 -5.33 3.23 4.02
N ILE A 102 -4.56 2.18 4.32
CA ILE A 102 -4.85 1.29 5.45
C ILE A 102 -4.63 2.02 6.78
N SER A 103 -3.52 2.75 6.89
CA SER A 103 -3.19 3.52 8.10
C SER A 103 -4.20 4.62 8.37
N ILE A 104 -4.60 5.40 7.37
CA ILE A 104 -5.59 6.47 7.56
C ILE A 104 -6.95 5.88 7.94
N PHE A 105 -7.37 4.77 7.32
CA PHE A 105 -8.60 4.08 7.69
C PHE A 105 -8.58 3.63 9.16
N TYR A 106 -7.49 2.99 9.58
CA TYR A 106 -7.40 2.44 10.94
C TYR A 106 -7.30 3.55 11.99
N TYR A 107 -6.46 4.56 11.73
CA TYR A 107 -6.30 5.72 12.60
C TYR A 107 -7.61 6.48 12.75
N TRP A 108 -8.30 6.76 11.64
CA TRP A 108 -9.55 7.52 11.64
C TRP A 108 -10.69 6.76 12.33
N ASN A 109 -10.94 5.51 11.92
CA ASN A 109 -12.12 4.78 12.38
C ASN A 109 -11.96 4.12 13.75
N TYR A 110 -10.74 3.77 14.18
CA TYR A 110 -10.53 3.08 15.46
C TYR A 110 -9.85 3.96 16.50
N SER A 111 -8.87 4.80 16.11
CA SER A 111 -8.18 5.65 17.09
C SER A 111 -8.97 6.92 17.38
N LEU A 112 -9.27 7.74 16.38
CA LEU A 112 -9.95 9.02 16.58
C LEU A 112 -11.38 8.82 17.08
N HIS A 113 -12.13 7.92 16.46
CA HIS A 113 -13.48 7.55 16.88
C HIS A 113 -13.56 7.13 18.35
N SER A 114 -12.73 6.17 18.76
CA SER A 114 -12.75 5.67 20.12
C SER A 114 -12.34 6.74 21.13
N GLN A 115 -11.37 7.60 20.78
CA GLN A 115 -10.95 8.68 21.67
C GLN A 115 -12.07 9.71 21.87
N GLN A 116 -12.81 10.06 20.82
CA GLN A 116 -13.90 11.04 20.92
C GLN A 116 -15.09 10.48 21.71
N ILE A 117 -15.48 9.23 21.46
CA ILE A 117 -16.52 8.57 22.28
C ILE A 117 -16.08 8.48 23.74
N HIS A 118 -14.82 8.14 24.00
CA HIS A 118 -14.32 8.04 25.38
C HIS A 118 -14.30 9.40 26.08
N LYS A 119 -13.85 10.47 25.42
CA LYS A 119 -13.90 11.84 25.94
C LYS A 119 -15.34 12.28 26.22
N PHE A 120 -16.25 12.05 25.28
CA PHE A 120 -17.65 12.41 25.43
C PHE A 120 -18.33 11.64 26.56
N SER A 121 -18.14 10.31 26.59
CA SER A 121 -18.67 9.48 27.66
C SER A 121 -18.08 9.85 29.03
N GLY A 122 -16.78 10.15 29.10
CA GLY A 122 -16.13 10.60 30.33
C GLY A 122 -16.67 11.94 30.81
N PHE A 123 -16.93 12.87 29.90
CA PHE A 123 -17.60 14.14 30.20
C PHE A 123 -19.00 13.92 30.76
N LEU A 124 -19.84 13.11 30.11
CA LEU A 124 -21.19 12.81 30.57
C LEU A 124 -21.19 12.13 31.95
N MET A 125 -20.23 11.25 32.22
CA MET A 125 -20.05 10.62 33.54
C MET A 125 -19.53 11.58 34.62
N GLY A 126 -18.86 12.66 34.21
CA GLY A 126 -18.34 13.70 35.11
C GLY A 126 -19.39 14.73 35.55
N LEU A 127 -20.58 14.72 34.94
CA LEU A 127 -21.69 15.59 35.34
C LEU A 127 -22.13 15.24 36.77
N HIS A 128 -22.32 16.27 37.59
CA HIS A 128 -22.66 16.11 39.01
C HIS A 128 -24.17 16.04 39.24
N ALA A 129 -24.56 15.21 40.20
CA ALA A 129 -25.95 14.98 40.61
C ALA A 129 -26.67 16.22 41.18
N GLU A 130 -25.90 17.17 41.71
CA GLU A 130 -26.43 18.39 42.32
C GLU A 130 -26.70 19.50 41.29
N SER A 131 -26.24 19.33 40.05
CA SER A 131 -26.43 20.32 39.00
C SER A 131 -27.89 20.35 38.53
N ASN A 132 -28.46 21.55 38.51
CA ASN A 132 -29.77 21.77 37.90
C ASN A 132 -29.69 21.67 36.35
N HIS A 133 -30.85 21.63 35.68
CA HIS A 133 -30.91 21.53 34.22
C HIS A 133 -30.13 22.63 33.48
N ASP A 134 -30.10 23.86 34.02
CA ASP A 134 -29.44 24.99 33.39
C ASP A 134 -27.91 24.88 33.49
N GLU A 135 -27.39 24.43 34.64
CA GLU A 135 -25.97 24.16 34.85
C GLU A 135 -25.46 23.03 33.94
N ILE A 136 -26.25 21.97 33.78
CA ILE A 136 -25.92 20.86 32.86
C ILE A 136 -25.87 21.40 31.41
N ASN A 137 -26.85 22.22 31.02
CA ASN A 137 -26.90 22.81 29.67
C ASN A 137 -25.69 23.71 29.38
N GLU A 138 -25.25 24.54 30.33
CA GLU A 138 -24.08 25.40 30.15
C GLU A 138 -22.77 24.60 30.11
N ALA A 139 -22.60 23.61 31.00
CA ALA A 139 -21.42 22.74 30.98
C ALA A 139 -21.30 21.96 29.66
N VAL A 140 -22.44 21.52 29.12
CA VAL A 140 -22.54 20.90 27.79
C VAL A 140 -22.11 21.86 26.68
N LYS A 141 -22.63 23.09 26.67
CA LYS A 141 -22.26 24.09 25.64
C LYS A 141 -20.76 24.38 25.66
N GLU A 142 -20.17 24.51 26.84
CA GLU A 142 -18.74 24.73 27.01
C GLU A 142 -17.93 23.53 26.50
N PHE A 143 -18.30 22.31 26.87
CA PHE A 143 -17.61 21.12 26.40
C PHE A 143 -17.66 20.98 24.87
N VAL A 144 -18.83 21.23 24.27
CA VAL A 144 -19.01 21.18 22.81
C VAL A 144 -18.21 22.29 22.12
N SER A 145 -18.16 23.49 22.69
CA SER A 145 -17.39 24.59 22.09
C SER A 145 -15.88 24.32 22.12
N VAL A 146 -15.36 23.73 23.21
CA VAL A 146 -13.93 23.46 23.37
C VAL A 146 -13.47 22.21 22.62
N HIS A 147 -14.29 21.15 22.59
CA HIS A 147 -13.85 19.84 22.10
C HIS A 147 -14.44 19.43 20.75
N PHE A 148 -15.49 20.09 20.26
CA PHE A 148 -16.19 19.68 19.05
C PHE A 148 -16.20 20.73 17.94
N VAL A 149 -16.20 22.02 18.28
CA VAL A 149 -16.07 23.10 17.28
C VAL A 149 -14.65 23.07 16.66
N ASP A 150 -13.62 22.92 17.50
CA ASP A 150 -12.23 22.92 17.04
C ASP A 150 -11.84 21.62 16.29
N ASP A 151 -12.48 20.49 16.61
CA ASP A 151 -12.29 19.18 15.96
C ASP A 151 -13.30 18.90 14.81
N SER A 152 -13.82 19.96 14.16
CA SER A 152 -14.95 19.90 13.19
C SER A 152 -14.78 18.98 11.98
N PHE A 153 -13.57 18.52 11.66
CA PHE A 153 -13.33 17.59 10.54
C PHE A 153 -13.87 16.17 10.78
N TYR A 154 -14.15 15.83 12.03
CA TYR A 154 -14.52 14.47 12.43
C TYR A 154 -15.96 14.38 12.97
N ASN A 155 -16.44 15.43 13.64
CA ASN A 155 -17.79 15.47 14.22
C ASN A 155 -18.72 16.30 13.32
N ASP A 156 -19.77 15.65 12.82
CA ASP A 156 -20.79 16.26 11.95
C ASP A 156 -21.86 16.99 12.78
N ALA A 157 -22.32 16.35 13.86
CA ALA A 157 -23.31 16.92 14.78
C ALA A 157 -23.35 16.19 16.14
N ILE A 158 -23.93 16.83 17.14
CA ILE A 158 -24.16 16.30 18.49
C ILE A 158 -25.58 16.67 18.92
N TRP A 159 -26.26 15.74 19.56
CA TRP A 159 -27.53 15.95 20.25
C TRP A 159 -27.37 15.57 21.71
N LEU A 160 -27.91 16.41 22.59
CA LEU A 160 -27.93 16.16 24.02
C LEU A 160 -29.34 16.39 24.56
N GLY A 161 -29.83 15.41 25.32
CA GLY A 161 -31.12 15.42 25.96
C GLY A 161 -30.96 15.13 27.43
N VAL A 162 -31.55 15.97 28.27
CA VAL A 162 -31.63 15.74 29.72
C VAL A 162 -33.08 15.41 30.02
N ARG A 163 -33.35 14.20 30.50
CA ARG A 163 -34.72 13.76 30.81
C ARG A 163 -34.84 13.24 32.23
N SER A 164 -36.02 13.43 32.82
CA SER A 164 -36.42 12.68 34.00
C SER A 164 -36.74 11.23 33.59
N ILE A 165 -36.55 10.27 34.49
CA ILE A 165 -36.94 8.85 34.30
C ILE A 165 -38.43 8.72 33.94
N GLU A 166 -39.25 9.67 34.36
CA GLU A 166 -40.70 9.68 34.18
C GLU A 166 -41.17 10.34 32.87
N ASP A 167 -40.32 11.16 32.23
CA ASP A 167 -40.67 11.93 31.03
C ASP A 167 -40.14 11.32 29.73
N GLN A 168 -40.86 11.55 28.63
CA GLN A 168 -40.41 11.14 27.28
C GLN A 168 -39.25 12.01 26.78
N GLN A 169 -38.44 11.43 25.88
CA GLN A 169 -37.25 12.07 25.33
C GLN A 169 -37.55 13.39 24.61
N GLU A 170 -36.97 14.49 25.10
CA GLU A 170 -36.74 15.72 24.33
C GLU A 170 -35.26 16.09 24.38
N TYR A 171 -34.61 16.15 23.21
CA TYR A 171 -33.27 16.73 23.10
C TYR A 171 -33.38 18.23 23.36
N THR A 172 -32.60 18.74 24.31
CA THR A 172 -32.60 20.16 24.70
C THR A 172 -31.48 20.94 24.03
N PHE A 173 -30.48 20.24 23.50
CA PHE A 173 -29.32 20.85 22.85
C PHE A 173 -28.93 20.12 21.56
N VAL A 174 -28.52 20.89 20.55
CA VAL A 174 -27.94 20.38 19.30
C VAL A 174 -26.83 21.30 18.80
N TYR A 175 -25.76 20.70 18.29
CA TYR A 175 -24.70 21.38 17.57
C TYR A 175 -24.38 20.66 16.25
N PRO A 176 -24.17 21.38 15.13
CA PRO A 176 -24.50 22.78 14.94
C PRO A 176 -26.02 23.02 15.03
N PRO A 177 -26.51 24.25 15.33
CA PRO A 177 -27.95 24.52 15.43
C PRO A 177 -28.75 24.16 14.16
N SER A 178 -28.10 24.17 13.00
CA SER A 178 -28.67 23.80 11.71
C SER A 178 -29.04 22.31 11.60
N ALA A 179 -28.50 21.44 12.47
CA ALA A 179 -28.79 20.02 12.47
C ALA A 179 -30.21 19.70 12.94
N GLY A 180 -30.84 20.60 13.72
CA GLY A 180 -32.18 20.42 14.29
C GLY A 180 -32.24 19.37 15.40
N LEU A 181 -33.25 19.42 16.26
CA LEU A 181 -33.34 18.56 17.47
C LEU A 181 -33.71 17.10 17.19
N ASN A 182 -34.02 16.74 15.94
CA ASN A 182 -34.45 15.39 15.60
C ASN A 182 -33.35 14.64 14.84
N ILE A 183 -32.64 13.77 15.55
CA ILE A 183 -31.57 12.93 15.00
C ILE A 183 -32.02 12.09 13.79
N ALA A 184 -33.27 11.61 13.78
CA ALA A 184 -33.81 10.81 12.67
C ALA A 184 -34.01 11.63 11.39
N LYS A 185 -34.03 12.96 11.48
CA LYS A 185 -34.10 13.88 10.34
C LYS A 185 -32.73 14.40 9.90
N TYR A 186 -31.65 14.07 10.62
CA TYR A 186 -30.33 14.54 10.25
C TYR A 186 -29.86 13.89 8.94
N PRO A 187 -29.45 14.67 7.93
CA PRO A 187 -29.02 14.13 6.66
C PRO A 187 -27.73 13.32 6.86
N ARG A 188 -27.76 12.05 6.46
CA ARG A 188 -26.54 11.23 6.44
C ARG A 188 -25.67 11.66 5.28
N THR A 189 -24.42 12.01 5.55
CA THR A 189 -23.43 12.21 4.50
C THR A 189 -23.01 10.83 3.98
N GLU A 190 -23.39 10.51 2.75
CA GLU A 190 -22.94 9.29 2.07
C GLU A 190 -22.03 9.64 0.89
N GLY A 191 -20.75 9.84 1.19
CA GLY A 191 -19.72 10.03 0.19
C GLY A 191 -19.23 8.72 -0.43
N ILE A 192 -18.33 8.83 -1.41
CA ILE A 192 -17.63 7.66 -1.97
C ILE A 192 -16.69 7.04 -0.93
N PHE A 193 -16.04 7.89 -0.12
CA PHE A 193 -15.02 7.47 0.86
C PHE A 193 -15.45 7.62 2.31
N THR A 194 -16.51 8.37 2.59
CA THR A 194 -16.94 8.70 3.94
C THR A 194 -18.41 8.39 4.15
N GLN A 195 -18.78 8.12 5.39
CA GLN A 195 -20.16 7.94 5.82
C GLN A 195 -20.37 8.55 7.20
N THR A 196 -21.54 9.13 7.43
CA THR A 196 -21.96 9.50 8.79
C THR A 196 -22.29 8.26 9.60
N PHE A 197 -21.73 8.16 10.80
CA PHE A 197 -21.98 7.11 11.79
C PHE A 197 -22.51 7.75 13.07
N PHE A 198 -23.54 7.16 13.65
CA PHE A 198 -24.16 7.66 14.88
C PHE A 198 -23.72 6.80 16.07
N SER A 199 -23.29 7.47 17.14
CA SER A 199 -22.93 6.84 18.41
C SER A 199 -23.71 7.49 19.53
N GLY A 200 -24.40 6.68 20.33
CA GLY A 200 -25.17 7.13 21.49
C GLY A 200 -24.51 6.70 22.80
N VAL A 201 -24.56 7.58 23.79
CA VAL A 201 -24.17 7.34 25.18
C VAL A 201 -25.31 7.81 26.07
N SER A 202 -25.68 7.00 27.06
CA SER A 202 -26.71 7.35 28.05
C SER A 202 -26.12 7.15 29.44
N VAL A 203 -26.20 8.18 30.28
CA VAL A 203 -25.68 8.16 31.65
C VAL A 203 -26.80 8.53 32.61
N ASN A 204 -26.99 7.70 33.64
CA ASN A 204 -27.88 8.02 34.76
C ASN A 204 -27.09 8.79 35.83
N LEU A 205 -27.56 9.99 36.19
CA LEU A 205 -26.91 10.80 37.21
C LEU A 205 -27.17 10.22 38.61
N PRO A 206 -26.13 9.88 39.38
CA PRO A 206 -26.28 9.24 40.68
C PRO A 206 -27.21 10.03 41.60
N ASN A 207 -28.08 9.36 42.37
CA ASN A 207 -28.98 10.00 43.34
C ASN A 207 -29.99 11.01 42.75
N THR A 208 -30.20 10.98 41.44
CA THR A 208 -31.24 11.77 40.77
C THR A 208 -32.14 10.84 39.94
N ASN A 209 -33.29 11.37 39.50
CA ASN A 209 -34.10 10.72 38.48
C ASN A 209 -33.73 11.23 37.07
N ILE A 210 -32.51 11.72 36.86
CA ILE A 210 -32.12 12.38 35.60
C ILE A 210 -31.23 11.43 34.78
N ILE A 211 -31.59 11.28 33.51
CA ILE A 211 -30.79 10.59 32.49
C ILE A 211 -30.31 11.64 31.49
N VAL A 212 -29.01 11.63 31.22
CA VAL A 212 -28.41 12.43 30.16
C VAL A 212 -28.12 11.51 28.98
N ASP A 213 -28.84 11.73 27.89
CA ASP A 213 -28.64 11.05 26.61
C ASP A 213 -27.82 11.96 25.68
N GLY A 214 -26.77 11.41 25.10
CA GLY A 214 -25.91 12.09 24.16
C GLY A 214 -25.69 11.27 22.90
N ASP A 215 -26.02 11.83 21.74
CA ASP A 215 -25.76 11.23 20.45
C ASP A 215 -24.79 12.07 19.65
N ILE A 216 -23.85 11.43 18.97
CA ILE A 216 -22.88 12.08 18.09
C ILE A 216 -22.98 11.49 16.69
N ALA A 217 -23.15 12.35 15.70
CA ALA A 217 -22.89 12.05 14.29
C ALA A 217 -21.43 12.32 13.97
N GLN A 218 -20.72 11.32 13.46
CA GLN A 218 -19.29 11.39 13.14
C GLN A 218 -19.05 10.92 11.71
N VAL A 219 -18.03 11.50 11.07
CA VAL A 219 -17.60 11.08 9.75
C VAL A 219 -16.65 9.89 9.91
N LEU A 220 -17.04 8.71 9.42
CA LEU A 220 -16.16 7.55 9.31
C LEU A 220 -15.72 7.33 7.87
N ILE A 221 -14.53 6.77 7.70
CA ILE A 221 -14.05 6.30 6.39
C ILE A 221 -14.75 4.98 6.06
N LYS A 222 -15.33 4.87 4.86
CA LYS A 222 -15.99 3.65 4.38
C LYS A 222 -15.00 2.50 4.20
N HIS A 223 -15.49 1.27 4.37
CA HIS A 223 -14.71 0.04 4.16
C HIS A 223 -14.13 -0.08 2.73
N ASN A 224 -14.72 0.60 1.74
CA ASN A 224 -14.17 0.66 0.39
C ASN A 224 -12.73 1.18 0.36
N VAL A 225 -12.37 2.13 1.23
CA VAL A 225 -11.00 2.67 1.29
C VAL A 225 -10.00 1.61 1.73
N ILE A 226 -10.34 0.81 2.76
CA ILE A 226 -9.45 -0.28 3.20
C ILE A 226 -9.37 -1.39 2.15
N TYR A 227 -10.47 -1.69 1.44
CA TYR A 227 -10.44 -2.66 0.33
C TYR A 227 -9.55 -2.19 -0.84
N ILE A 228 -9.62 -0.90 -1.20
CA ILE A 228 -8.71 -0.30 -2.19
C ILE A 228 -7.26 -0.41 -1.71
N GLY A 229 -7.00 -0.10 -0.43
CA GLY A 229 -5.68 -0.24 0.18
C GLY A 229 -5.13 -1.68 0.09
N PHE A 230 -5.94 -2.68 0.43
CA PHE A 230 -5.54 -4.10 0.30
C PHE A 230 -5.37 -4.53 -1.16
N PHE A 231 -6.22 -4.07 -2.07
CA PHE A 231 -6.09 -4.36 -3.49
C PHE A 231 -4.78 -3.79 -4.05
N MET A 232 -4.43 -2.55 -3.70
CA MET A 232 -3.14 -1.94 -4.07
C MET A 232 -1.95 -2.69 -3.47
N PHE A 233 -2.08 -3.21 -2.26
CA PHE A 233 -1.05 -4.06 -1.65
C PHE A 233 -0.81 -5.33 -2.47
N LEU A 234 -1.89 -5.98 -2.92
CA LEU A 234 -1.83 -7.18 -3.74
C LEU A 234 -1.23 -6.88 -5.12
N LEU A 235 -1.57 -5.74 -5.74
CA LEU A 235 -0.93 -5.29 -6.98
C LEU A 235 0.55 -5.01 -6.79
N TYR A 236 0.93 -4.37 -5.67
CA TYR A 236 2.34 -4.20 -5.30
C TYR A 236 3.06 -5.54 -5.26
N TRP A 237 2.48 -6.55 -4.60
CA TRP A 237 3.07 -7.89 -4.51
C TRP A 237 3.35 -8.51 -5.86
N VAL A 238 2.37 -8.51 -6.75
CA VAL A 238 2.52 -9.07 -8.10
C VAL A 238 3.58 -8.30 -8.90
N THR A 239 3.51 -6.97 -8.88
CA THR A 239 4.42 -6.10 -9.64
C THR A 239 5.86 -6.23 -9.14
N PHE A 240 6.05 -6.24 -7.83
CA PHE A 240 7.35 -6.42 -7.20
C PHE A 240 7.94 -7.81 -7.49
N SER A 241 7.11 -8.86 -7.46
CA SER A 241 7.55 -10.21 -7.80
C SER A 241 8.03 -10.30 -9.26
N ILE A 242 7.28 -9.72 -10.20
CA ILE A 242 7.68 -9.64 -11.62
C ILE A 242 8.99 -8.86 -11.77
N TRP A 243 9.09 -7.70 -11.10
CA TRP A 243 10.30 -6.88 -11.11
C TRP A 243 11.52 -7.66 -10.60
N ALA A 244 11.37 -8.29 -9.44
CA ALA A 244 12.47 -9.00 -8.77
C ALA A 244 12.91 -10.22 -9.59
N LEU A 245 11.98 -11.01 -10.13
CA LEU A 245 12.29 -12.15 -10.99
C LEU A 245 13.10 -11.73 -12.22
N ASN A 246 12.68 -10.66 -12.89
CA ASN A 246 13.41 -10.13 -14.04
C ASN A 246 14.79 -9.62 -13.60
N ASN A 247 14.88 -8.86 -12.51
CA ASN A 247 16.13 -8.29 -12.04
C ASN A 247 17.16 -9.38 -11.66
N ILE A 248 16.73 -10.44 -10.96
CA ILE A 248 17.58 -11.59 -10.59
C ILE A 248 18.07 -12.33 -11.85
N LYS A 249 17.19 -12.55 -12.83
CA LYS A 249 17.56 -13.19 -14.10
C LYS A 249 18.69 -12.43 -14.79
N TYR A 250 18.67 -11.10 -14.74
CA TYR A 250 19.70 -10.26 -15.35
C TYR A 250 20.98 -10.14 -14.52
N ILE A 251 20.91 -10.19 -13.19
CA ILE A 251 22.11 -10.03 -12.34
C ILE A 251 22.91 -11.34 -12.20
N ASN A 252 22.24 -12.50 -12.08
CA ASN A 252 22.90 -13.74 -11.62
C ASN A 252 22.98 -14.86 -12.66
N GLY A 253 22.44 -14.71 -13.87
CA GLY A 253 22.61 -15.60 -15.02
C GLY A 253 22.05 -17.03 -14.90
N LYS A 254 22.16 -17.72 -13.74
CA LYS A 254 21.80 -19.14 -13.58
C LYS A 254 21.28 -19.57 -12.19
N ASN A 255 21.50 -18.85 -11.08
CA ASN A 255 21.07 -19.32 -9.74
C ASN A 255 19.77 -18.64 -9.24
N THR A 256 18.70 -18.79 -10.01
CA THR A 256 17.40 -18.11 -9.80
C THR A 256 16.50 -18.77 -8.75
N MET A 257 16.76 -20.03 -8.38
CA MET A 257 15.84 -20.83 -7.56
C MET A 257 15.78 -20.38 -6.10
N THR A 258 16.92 -20.08 -5.47
CA THR A 258 17.02 -19.63 -4.08
C THR A 258 16.45 -18.23 -3.88
N SER A 259 16.69 -17.31 -4.81
CA SER A 259 16.14 -15.95 -4.74
C SER A 259 14.63 -15.91 -5.04
N THR A 260 14.15 -16.74 -5.96
CA THR A 260 12.71 -16.93 -6.19
C THR A 260 12.02 -17.54 -4.96
N ALA A 261 12.65 -18.55 -4.35
CA ALA A 261 12.16 -19.15 -3.10
C ALA A 261 12.12 -18.15 -1.95
N LEU A 262 13.12 -17.27 -1.81
CA LEU A 262 13.14 -16.20 -0.79
C LEU A 262 12.02 -15.18 -0.98
N ILE A 263 11.73 -14.76 -2.21
CA ILE A 263 10.61 -13.85 -2.52
C ILE A 263 9.27 -14.51 -2.18
N VAL A 264 9.10 -15.80 -2.54
CA VAL A 264 7.92 -16.60 -2.18
C VAL A 264 7.84 -16.82 -0.66
N LEU A 265 8.97 -16.97 0.03
CA LEU A 265 9.00 -17.15 1.49
C LEU A 265 8.60 -15.86 2.23
N PHE A 266 9.02 -14.69 1.74
CA PHE A 266 8.52 -13.40 2.22
C PHE A 266 7.01 -13.25 1.96
N ASN A 267 6.49 -13.76 0.83
CA ASN A 267 5.05 -13.86 0.57
C ASN A 267 4.33 -14.78 1.57
N PHE A 268 4.97 -15.87 2.01
CA PHE A 268 4.38 -16.80 2.98
C PHE A 268 4.37 -16.22 4.40
N ILE A 269 5.43 -15.50 4.79
CA ILE A 269 5.51 -14.81 6.09
C ILE A 269 4.44 -13.70 6.18
N GLY A 270 4.26 -12.92 5.12
CA GLY A 270 3.19 -11.91 5.06
C GLY A 270 1.80 -12.51 5.22
N PHE A 271 1.55 -13.67 4.59
CA PHE A 271 0.30 -14.42 4.75
C PHE A 271 0.10 -14.97 6.17
N ILE A 272 1.14 -15.51 6.81
CA ILE A 272 1.08 -15.98 8.20
C ILE A 272 0.77 -14.83 9.17
N ILE A 273 1.41 -13.66 8.98
CA ILE A 273 1.12 -12.45 9.77
C ILE A 273 -0.34 -12.03 9.56
N TYR A 274 -0.80 -11.96 8.32
CA TYR A 274 -2.20 -11.66 8.01
C TYR A 274 -3.17 -12.64 8.70
N TYR A 275 -2.95 -13.96 8.58
CA TYR A 275 -3.81 -14.97 9.19
C TYR A 275 -3.79 -14.94 10.73
N LYS A 276 -2.64 -14.63 11.33
CA LYS A 276 -2.48 -14.58 12.79
C LYS A 276 -3.07 -13.30 13.40
N TYR A 277 -3.01 -12.18 12.68
CA TYR A 277 -3.40 -10.86 13.20
C TYR A 277 -4.70 -10.31 12.60
N CYS A 278 -5.26 -10.94 11.56
CA CYS A 278 -6.63 -10.71 11.11
C CYS A 278 -7.50 -11.80 11.75
N PRO A 279 -8.16 -11.54 12.89
CA PRO A 279 -9.01 -12.54 13.50
C PRO A 279 -10.12 -12.85 12.51
N GLN A 280 -10.21 -14.12 12.08
CA GLN A 280 -11.46 -14.66 11.55
C GLN A 280 -12.55 -14.18 12.50
N SER A 281 -13.48 -13.39 11.97
CA SER A 281 -14.75 -13.03 12.58
C SER A 281 -15.16 -14.18 13.48
N ARG A 282 -15.13 -13.95 14.80
CA ARG A 282 -15.71 -14.89 15.76
C ARG A 282 -17.03 -15.30 15.16
N LYS A 283 -17.16 -16.62 14.97
CA LYS A 283 -18.37 -17.33 14.59
C LYS A 283 -19.58 -16.51 15.01
N LEU A 284 -20.34 -16.02 14.03
CA LEU A 284 -21.77 -15.80 14.21
C LEU A 284 -22.35 -17.19 14.49
N SER A 285 -22.23 -17.63 15.74
CA SER A 285 -23.10 -18.65 16.31
C SER A 285 -24.49 -18.03 16.36
N TYR A 286 -25.36 -18.53 15.48
CA TYR A 286 -26.81 -18.50 15.68
C TYR A 286 -27.16 -19.06 17.07
#